data_AF-A0AA47JMY8-F1
#
_entry.id   AF-A0AA47JMY8-F1
#
_cell.length_a   1.000
_cell.length_b   1.000
_cell.length_c   1.000
_cell.angle_alpha   90.00
_cell.angle_beta   90.00
_cell.angle_gamma   90.00
#
_symmetry.space_group_name_H-M   'P 1'
#
loop_
_entity.id
_entity.type
_entity.pdbx_description
1 polymer ?
#
loop_
_entity_poly.entity_id
_entity_poly.type
_entity_poly.pdbx_seq_one_letter_code
_entity_poly.pdbx_strand_id
1 'polypeptide(L)'
;MKLEVIINNYTIICSRLFGYVGKNNVGLVEGKFISITYEKVINDSIYMDSDIAFILGTNSDIDTRHNIVEILSCLSEEGHRGSSLSKVISIGKFLLGKKFNEPRLKEMKQFRGKTVSTYEWDVSGQSLIIEQTNEPDSLLSSFKLI
;
A
#
# COMPACT_ATOMS: atom_id res chain seq x y z
N MET A 1 9.51 24.08 -18.36
CA MET A 1 8.09 23.73 -18.14
C MET A 1 8.05 22.82 -16.93
N LYS A 2 7.21 23.08 -15.92
CA LYS A 2 7.15 22.24 -14.72
C LYS A 2 6.36 20.96 -15.06
N LEU A 3 6.95 19.80 -14.77
CA LEU A 3 6.30 18.51 -14.99
C LEU A 3 5.22 18.35 -13.92
N GLU A 4 3.97 18.10 -14.32
CA GLU A 4 2.81 18.14 -13.44
C GLU A 4 1.84 16.99 -13.76
N VAL A 5 1.29 16.40 -12.70
CA VAL A 5 0.31 15.32 -12.74
C VAL A 5 -0.77 15.60 -11.72
N ILE A 6 -2.04 15.62 -12.13
CA ILE A 6 -3.16 15.65 -11.19
C ILE A 6 -3.44 14.22 -10.72
N ILE A 7 -3.54 13.99 -9.41
CA ILE A 7 -3.95 12.71 -8.83
C ILE A 7 -5.35 12.86 -8.23
N ASN A 8 -6.31 12.13 -8.79
CA ASN A 8 -7.69 12.07 -8.33
C ASN A 8 -7.91 10.81 -7.50
N ASN A 9 -8.93 10.85 -6.63
CA ASN A 9 -9.36 9.74 -5.79
C ASN A 9 -8.13 9.08 -5.16
N TYR A 10 -7.53 9.77 -4.22
CA TYR A 10 -6.20 9.43 -3.71
C TYR A 10 -6.21 9.10 -2.24
N THR A 11 -5.23 8.31 -1.82
CA THR A 11 -4.94 8.04 -0.43
C THR A 11 -3.44 8.03 -0.19
N ILE A 12 -3.04 8.28 1.05
CA ILE A 12 -1.64 8.35 1.43
C ILE A 12 -1.40 7.31 2.51
N ILE A 13 -0.54 6.34 2.22
CA ILE A 13 -0.24 5.21 3.10
C ILE A 13 1.28 5.02 3.13
N CYS A 14 1.87 4.99 4.33
CA CYS A 14 3.30 4.68 4.51
C CYS A 14 4.24 5.43 3.57
N SER A 15 4.13 6.77 3.52
CA SER A 15 4.95 7.61 2.65
C SER A 15 4.75 7.41 1.14
N ARG A 16 3.65 6.76 0.74
CA ARG A 16 3.25 6.61 -0.65
C ARG A 16 1.88 7.23 -0.93
N LEU A 17 1.79 7.97 -2.02
CA LEU A 17 0.54 8.46 -2.60
C LEU A 17 0.02 7.41 -3.58
N PHE A 18 -1.23 7.00 -3.38
CA PHE A 18 -1.94 6.07 -4.25
C PHE A 18 -3.14 6.80 -4.84
N GLY A 19 -3.41 6.62 -6.14
CA GLY A 19 -4.58 7.23 -6.76
C GLY A 19 -4.61 7.08 -8.26
N TYR A 20 -5.54 7.77 -8.89
CA TYR A 20 -5.73 7.75 -10.34
C TYR A 20 -5.08 8.94 -11.01
N VAL A 21 -4.38 8.66 -12.10
CA VAL A 21 -3.81 9.68 -12.98
C VAL A 21 -4.96 10.48 -13.60
N GLY A 22 -5.05 11.76 -13.25
CA GLY A 22 -5.83 12.77 -13.95
C GLY A 22 -5.01 13.41 -15.06
N LYS A 23 -5.38 14.64 -15.43
CA LYS A 23 -4.65 15.42 -16.43
C LYS A 23 -3.19 15.59 -16.04
N ASN A 24 -2.30 15.38 -17.00
CA ASN A 24 -0.86 15.46 -16.79
C ASN A 24 -0.12 15.85 -18.08
N ASN A 25 1.11 16.35 -17.93
CA ASN A 25 1.97 16.74 -19.06
C ASN A 25 3.25 15.90 -19.16
N VAL A 26 3.26 14.73 -18.50
CA VAL A 26 4.41 13.82 -18.39
C VAL A 26 4.23 12.51 -19.19
N GLY A 27 3.09 12.35 -19.85
CA GLY A 27 2.79 11.17 -20.69
C GLY A 27 2.26 9.96 -19.92
N LEU A 28 1.78 10.14 -18.69
CA LEU A 28 1.08 9.09 -17.95
C LEU A 28 -0.34 8.90 -18.53
N VAL A 29 -0.80 7.65 -18.54
CA VAL A 29 -2.14 7.29 -19.04
C VAL A 29 -3.20 7.76 -18.05
N GLU A 30 -4.09 8.66 -18.47
CA GLU A 30 -5.24 9.09 -17.66
C GLU A 30 -6.12 7.90 -17.27
N GLY A 31 -6.61 7.89 -16.02
CA GLY A 31 -7.41 6.80 -15.46
C GLY A 31 -6.60 5.58 -15.01
N LYS A 32 -5.26 5.56 -15.17
CA LYS A 32 -4.41 4.50 -14.63
C LYS A 32 -4.18 4.69 -13.12
N PHE A 33 -4.21 3.60 -12.37
CA PHE A 33 -3.80 3.60 -10.95
C PHE A 33 -2.28 3.67 -10.82
N ILE A 34 -1.79 4.49 -9.91
CA ILE A 34 -0.36 4.63 -9.62
C ILE A 34 -0.07 4.69 -8.12
N SER A 35 1.14 4.27 -7.76
CA SER A 35 1.74 4.44 -6.43
C SER A 35 3.05 5.20 -6.58
N ILE A 36 3.25 6.25 -5.77
CA ILE A 36 4.44 7.10 -5.80
C ILE A 36 4.96 7.26 -4.39
N THR A 37 6.24 7.00 -4.18
CA THR A 37 6.92 7.30 -2.92
C THR A 37 7.19 8.81 -2.86
N TYR A 38 6.71 9.50 -1.83
CA TYR A 38 6.98 10.93 -1.69
C TYR A 38 8.13 11.17 -0.71
N GLU A 39 9.08 12.04 -1.09
CA GLU A 39 10.20 12.42 -0.23
C GLU A 39 9.88 13.66 0.61
N LYS A 40 9.01 14.55 0.14
CA LYS A 40 8.71 15.82 0.80
C LYS A 40 7.30 16.33 0.52
N VAL A 41 6.59 16.73 1.57
CA VAL A 41 5.33 17.47 1.47
C VAL A 41 5.67 18.97 1.41
N ILE A 42 5.22 19.66 0.37
CA ILE A 42 5.34 21.12 0.26
C ILE A 42 3.94 21.72 0.49
N ASN A 43 3.88 22.92 1.08
CA ASN A 43 2.61 23.64 1.28
C ASN A 43 1.81 23.70 -0.04
N ASP A 44 0.48 23.59 0.07
CA ASP A 44 -0.53 23.54 -1.01
C ASP A 44 -0.78 22.18 -1.69
N SER A 45 -0.59 21.06 -0.98
CA SER A 45 -1.04 19.72 -1.42
C SER A 45 -0.29 19.17 -2.64
N ILE A 46 0.94 19.61 -2.86
CA ILE A 46 1.79 19.16 -3.97
C ILE A 46 2.83 18.17 -3.44
N TYR A 47 2.84 16.94 -3.97
CA TYR A 47 3.93 15.97 -3.74
C TYR A 47 4.96 16.12 -4.84
N MET A 48 6.24 16.00 -4.49
CA MET A 48 7.31 15.95 -5.49
C MET A 48 8.04 14.62 -5.40
N ASP A 49 8.14 13.94 -6.54
CA ASP A 49 9.06 12.85 -6.80
C ASP A 49 9.75 13.16 -8.14
N SER A 50 11.08 13.14 -8.16
CA SER A 50 11.88 13.19 -9.41
C SER A 50 11.52 14.34 -10.38
N ASP A 51 11.48 15.59 -9.88
CA ASP A 51 11.10 16.83 -10.61
C ASP A 51 9.65 16.92 -11.10
N ILE A 52 8.80 15.93 -10.80
CA ILE A 52 7.37 15.93 -11.13
C ILE A 52 6.56 16.42 -9.94
N ALA A 53 5.71 17.42 -10.16
CA ALA A 53 4.74 17.91 -9.19
C ALA A 53 3.42 17.14 -9.31
N PHE A 54 3.07 16.37 -8.29
CA PHE A 54 1.81 15.66 -8.16
C PHE A 54 0.81 16.54 -7.38
N ILE A 55 -0.22 16.99 -8.06
CA ILE A 55 -1.26 17.89 -7.54
C ILE A 55 -2.46 17.05 -7.13
N LEU A 56 -2.92 17.19 -5.89
CA LEU A 56 -4.13 16.51 -5.44
C LEU A 56 -5.38 17.14 -6.05
N GLY A 57 -6.10 16.36 -6.86
CA GLY A 57 -7.34 16.76 -7.53
C GLY A 57 -8.59 16.41 -6.72
N THR A 58 -9.64 15.94 -7.39
CA THR A 58 -10.91 15.57 -6.74
C THR A 58 -10.74 14.34 -5.85
N ASN A 59 -11.19 14.45 -4.60
CA ASN A 59 -11.30 13.34 -3.67
C ASN A 59 -12.74 12.78 -3.73
N SER A 60 -12.97 11.75 -4.54
CA SER A 60 -14.16 10.89 -4.42
C SER A 60 -13.76 9.53 -3.88
N ASP A 61 -14.72 8.78 -3.33
CA ASP A 61 -14.50 7.42 -2.85
C ASP A 61 -13.85 6.59 -3.95
N ILE A 62 -12.55 6.29 -3.79
CA ILE A 62 -11.90 5.23 -4.55
C ILE A 62 -12.74 3.97 -4.33
N ASP A 63 -13.04 3.21 -5.39
CA ASP A 63 -13.49 1.84 -5.23
C ASP A 63 -12.31 0.99 -4.71
N THR A 64 -12.03 1.13 -3.41
CA THR A 64 -10.82 0.64 -2.71
C THR A 64 -10.70 -0.87 -2.72
N ARG A 65 -11.75 -1.59 -3.12
CA ARG A 65 -11.76 -3.05 -3.22
C ARG A 65 -10.80 -3.58 -4.28
N HIS A 66 -10.66 -2.92 -5.43
CA HIS A 66 -9.77 -3.38 -6.49
C HIS A 66 -8.28 -3.10 -6.20
N ASN A 67 -7.98 -2.14 -5.33
CA ASN A 67 -6.62 -1.63 -5.17
C ASN A 67 -5.91 -2.12 -3.90
N ILE A 68 -6.59 -2.89 -3.04
CA ILE A 68 -5.94 -3.49 -1.85
C ILE A 68 -4.79 -4.39 -2.27
N VAL A 69 -4.99 -5.24 -3.28
CA VAL A 69 -3.95 -6.16 -3.74
C VAL A 69 -2.74 -5.40 -4.27
N GLU A 70 -2.96 -4.33 -5.03
CA GLU A 70 -1.87 -3.49 -5.56
C GLU A 70 -1.13 -2.73 -4.45
N ILE A 71 -1.86 -2.13 -3.49
CA ILE A 71 -1.27 -1.44 -2.34
C ILE A 71 -0.42 -2.40 -1.50
N LEU A 72 -0.95 -3.59 -1.21
CA LEU A 72 -0.24 -4.61 -0.45
C LEU A 72 0.93 -5.22 -1.25
N SER A 73 0.81 -5.39 -2.56
CA SER A 73 1.91 -5.89 -3.41
C SER A 73 3.10 -4.93 -3.37
N CYS A 74 2.85 -3.63 -3.49
CA CYS A 74 3.88 -2.61 -3.39
C CYS A 74 4.59 -2.63 -2.02
N LEU A 75 3.88 -2.99 -0.96
CA LEU A 75 4.44 -3.11 0.38
C LEU A 75 5.20 -4.43 0.57
N SER A 76 4.84 -5.52 -0.10
CA SER A 76 5.56 -6.80 0.00
C SER A 76 7.02 -6.71 -0.49
N GLU A 77 7.31 -5.75 -1.37
CA GLU A 77 8.62 -5.50 -1.96
C GLU A 77 9.56 -4.67 -1.07
N GLU A 78 9.05 -4.06 0.01
CA GLU A 78 9.83 -3.21 0.92
C GLU A 78 10.11 -3.93 2.25
N GLY A 79 11.35 -3.86 2.75
CA GLY A 79 11.68 -4.34 4.09
C GLY A 79 11.07 -3.43 5.17
N HIS A 80 10.21 -3.98 6.03
CA HIS A 80 9.49 -3.19 7.03
C HIS A 80 10.05 -3.35 8.43
N ARG A 81 10.28 -2.22 9.13
CA ARG A 81 10.39 -2.24 10.61
C ARG A 81 9.00 -2.46 11.23
N GLY A 82 8.95 -3.31 12.25
CA GLY A 82 7.74 -3.73 12.95
C GLY A 82 7.04 -4.94 12.31
N SER A 83 5.83 -5.23 12.77
CA SER A 83 5.01 -6.34 12.28
C SER A 83 4.32 -5.99 10.96
N SER A 84 4.62 -6.74 9.90
CA SER A 84 4.00 -6.62 8.58
C SER A 84 2.50 -6.86 8.65
N LEU A 85 2.06 -7.84 9.43
CA LEU A 85 0.63 -8.10 9.68
C LEU A 85 -0.08 -6.87 10.27
N SER A 86 0.55 -6.19 11.24
CA SER A 86 -0.05 -4.99 11.84
C SER A 86 -0.23 -3.87 10.83
N LYS A 87 0.70 -3.72 9.87
CA LYS A 87 0.55 -2.76 8.77
C LYS A 87 -0.58 -3.15 7.83
N VAL A 88 -0.66 -4.43 7.43
CA VAL A 88 -1.75 -4.94 6.60
C VAL A 88 -3.11 -4.69 7.26
N ILE A 89 -3.23 -4.96 8.56
CA ILE A 89 -4.45 -4.69 9.34
C ILE A 89 -4.78 -3.20 9.36
N SER A 90 -3.80 -2.33 9.58
CA SER A 90 -4.01 -0.88 9.58
C SER A 90 -4.54 -0.39 8.23
N ILE A 91 -3.96 -0.88 7.14
CA ILE A 91 -4.34 -0.54 5.77
C ILE A 91 -5.75 -1.08 5.47
N GLY A 92 -6.03 -2.33 5.83
CA GLY A 92 -7.34 -2.92 5.66
C GLY A 92 -8.43 -2.17 6.42
N LYS A 93 -8.18 -1.81 7.69
CA LYS A 93 -9.11 -1.01 8.50
C LYS A 93 -9.37 0.35 7.87
N PHE A 94 -8.32 1.00 7.36
CA PHE A 94 -8.43 2.28 6.69
C PHE A 94 -9.25 2.19 5.38
N LEU A 95 -8.95 1.21 4.52
CA LEU A 95 -9.55 1.10 3.19
C LEU A 95 -10.96 0.51 3.18
N LEU A 96 -11.25 -0.46 4.06
CA LEU A 96 -12.53 -1.19 4.07
C LEU A 96 -13.49 -0.67 5.14
N GLY A 97 -13.00 0.05 6.15
CA GLY A 97 -13.81 0.57 7.24
C GLY A 97 -14.67 -0.52 7.88
N LYS A 98 -15.99 -0.35 7.87
CA LYS A 98 -16.95 -1.33 8.44
C LYS A 98 -16.96 -2.69 7.74
N LYS A 99 -16.42 -2.80 6.52
CA LYS A 99 -16.33 -4.05 5.76
C LYS A 99 -15.04 -4.83 6.06
N PHE A 100 -14.17 -4.30 6.92
CA PHE A 100 -12.93 -4.96 7.28
C PHE A 100 -13.17 -6.24 8.09
N ASN A 101 -12.51 -7.31 7.68
CA ASN A 101 -12.34 -8.55 8.43
C ASN A 101 -10.85 -8.79 8.68
N GLU A 102 -10.49 -9.40 9.80
CA GLU A 102 -9.07 -9.62 10.12
C GLU A 102 -8.49 -10.83 9.39
N PRO A 103 -7.20 -10.77 8.94
CA PRO A 103 -6.48 -11.93 8.45
C PRO A 103 -6.45 -13.06 9.51
N ARG A 104 -6.64 -14.30 9.07
CA ARG A 104 -6.69 -15.49 9.94
C ARG A 104 -5.41 -16.29 9.83
N LEU A 105 -4.82 -16.67 10.95
CA LEU A 105 -3.65 -17.54 10.98
C LEU A 105 -4.01 -18.92 10.40
N LYS A 106 -3.24 -19.39 9.42
CA LYS A 106 -3.36 -20.71 8.81
C LYS A 106 -2.29 -21.66 9.32
N GLU A 107 -1.06 -21.18 9.40
CA GLU A 107 0.09 -22.02 9.70
C GLU A 107 1.16 -21.21 10.43
N MET A 108 1.91 -21.88 11.29
CA MET A 108 3.10 -21.32 11.92
C MET A 108 4.20 -22.38 11.90
N LYS A 109 5.36 -22.03 11.35
CA LYS A 109 6.54 -22.90 11.21
C LYS A 109 7.75 -22.25 11.86
N GLN A 110 8.57 -23.07 12.52
CA GLN A 110 9.90 -22.64 12.95
C GLN A 110 10.94 -23.16 11.99
N PHE A 111 11.82 -22.27 11.51
CA PHE A 111 12.90 -22.63 10.61
C PHE A 111 14.17 -21.85 10.94
N ARG A 112 15.24 -22.56 11.30
CA ARG A 112 16.57 -21.98 11.61
C ARG A 112 16.52 -20.79 12.57
N GLY A 113 15.73 -20.91 13.65
CA GLY A 113 15.57 -19.85 14.66
C GLY A 113 14.60 -18.72 14.28
N LYS A 114 14.01 -18.76 13.08
CA LYS A 114 12.96 -17.82 12.64
C LYS A 114 11.58 -18.43 12.82
N THR A 115 10.59 -17.60 13.12
CA THR A 115 9.18 -18.00 13.08
C THR A 115 8.54 -17.45 11.81
N VAL A 116 7.98 -18.33 10.99
CA VAL A 116 7.22 -17.98 9.78
C VAL A 116 5.75 -18.25 10.07
N SER A 117 4.93 -17.21 10.03
CA SER A 117 3.49 -17.28 10.23
C SER A 117 2.76 -16.97 8.93
N THR A 118 1.86 -17.85 8.49
CA THR A 118 1.06 -17.65 7.27
C THR A 118 -0.36 -17.31 7.66
N TYR A 119 -0.88 -16.20 7.13
CA TYR A 119 -2.24 -15.72 7.32
C TYR A 119 -3.00 -15.75 6.00
N GLU A 120 -4.30 -15.98 6.07
CA GLU A 120 -5.24 -15.85 4.95
C GLU A 120 -6.18 -14.69 5.23
N TRP A 121 -6.37 -13.81 4.25
CA TRP A 121 -7.30 -12.69 4.33
C TRP A 121 -8.26 -12.69 3.15
N ASP A 122 -9.56 -12.89 3.43
CA ASP A 122 -10.62 -12.76 2.42
C ASP A 122 -11.02 -11.29 2.24
N VAL A 123 -10.61 -10.69 1.14
CA VAL A 123 -10.99 -9.34 0.76
C VAL A 123 -11.96 -9.41 -0.41
N SER A 124 -13.25 -9.24 -0.11
CA SER A 124 -14.30 -9.14 -1.12
C SER A 124 -14.39 -10.33 -2.08
N GLY A 125 -14.13 -11.55 -1.56
CA GLY A 125 -14.16 -12.78 -2.35
C GLY A 125 -12.82 -13.15 -2.98
N GLN A 126 -11.76 -12.38 -2.73
CA GLN A 126 -10.38 -12.74 -3.08
C GLN A 126 -9.64 -13.16 -1.81
N SER A 127 -9.07 -14.36 -1.82
CA SER A 127 -8.20 -14.83 -0.75
C SER A 127 -6.78 -14.32 -0.98
N LEU A 128 -6.26 -13.58 -0.01
CA LEU A 128 -4.88 -13.08 0.01
C LEU A 128 -4.08 -13.85 1.05
N ILE A 129 -2.97 -14.44 0.63
CA ILE A 129 -2.04 -15.09 1.55
C ILE A 129 -0.99 -14.07 1.98
N ILE A 130 -0.75 -13.99 3.29
CA ILE A 130 0.22 -13.09 3.89
C ILE A 130 1.18 -13.95 4.72
N GLU A 131 2.41 -14.07 4.27
CA GLU A 131 3.46 -14.68 5.09
C GLU A 131 4.15 -13.62 5.93
N GLN A 132 4.43 -13.86 7.21
CA GLN A 132 5.23 -12.99 8.06
C GLN A 132 6.40 -13.78 8.62
N THR A 133 7.63 -13.32 8.35
CA THR A 133 8.83 -13.87 9.00
C THR A 133 9.25 -12.97 10.15
N ASN A 134 9.34 -13.54 11.36
CA ASN A 134 9.87 -12.88 12.54
C ASN A 134 11.25 -13.48 12.88
N GLU A 135 12.24 -12.60 13.00
CA GLU A 135 13.59 -12.92 13.43
C GLU A 135 13.77 -12.53 14.90
N PRO A 136 14.41 -13.36 15.74
CA PRO A 136 14.51 -13.11 17.20
C PRO A 136 15.16 -11.77 17.57
N ASP A 137 16.11 -11.31 16.76
CA ASP A 137 16.94 -10.12 17.02
C ASP A 137 16.68 -8.99 16.03
N SER A 138 15.63 -9.10 15.21
CA SER A 138 15.36 -8.16 14.13
C SER A 138 13.95 -7.62 14.24
N LEU A 139 13.86 -6.29 14.25
CA LEU A 139 12.59 -5.57 14.10
C LEU A 139 12.06 -5.67 12.67
N LEU A 140 12.73 -6.40 11.78
CA LEU A 140 12.33 -6.51 10.38
C LEU A 140 11.39 -7.70 10.22
N SER A 141 10.23 -7.44 9.64
CA SER A 141 9.40 -8.49 9.09
C SER A 141 9.15 -8.18 7.61
N SER A 142 9.17 -9.22 6.80
CA SER A 142 8.73 -9.16 5.41
C SER A 142 7.37 -9.81 5.31
N PHE A 143 6.57 -9.38 4.32
CA PHE A 143 5.45 -10.19 3.89
C PHE A 143 5.44 -10.43 2.40
N LYS A 144 4.81 -11.55 2.04
CA LYS A 144 4.65 -11.97 0.65
C LYS A 144 3.18 -12.25 0.40
N LEU A 145 2.68 -11.72 -0.72
CA LEU A 145 1.44 -12.15 -1.37
C LEU A 145 1.77 -13.34 -2.28
N ILE A 146 1.02 -14.43 -2.14
CA ILE A 146 1.15 -15.66 -2.95
C ILE A 146 0.00 -15.73 -3.95
#